data_AF-A0A436C481-F1
#
_entry.id   AF-A0A436C481-F1
#
_cell.length_a   1.000
_cell.length_b   1.000
_cell.length_c   1.000
_cell.angle_alpha   90.00
_cell.angle_beta   90.00
_cell.angle_gamma   90.00
#
_symmetry.space_group_name_H-M   'P 1'
#
loop_
_entity.id
_entity.type
_entity.pdbx_description
1 polymer ?
#
loop_
_entity_poly.entity_id
_entity_poly.type
_entity_poly.pdbx_seq_one_letter_code
_entity_poly.pdbx_strand_id
1 'polypeptide(L)'
;MSLSTALSIAQSALMNTARQTSVVSRNVADASNPDYSRRQAVVTSTAPGARSVDIQRAANELLFRQNLAALSAWSGQNALYNGMDQLGVAVNGVDNASSPSTAIANLQQALQLYATSPSNQNLGASVIDAAKQVVRSLNEGSKAVQDFRTQTDGQIATAVDDLNSLLGQFQDANTAVMSGTRSGTDVSDALDQRDALLKKISNYVPVSTFTRGDNDMVITTGDGTTLFETIPRTVTFAASAGYTAGAAGNAVYIDNVPISAGAGGNTSASGTLAGLLQLRDGVASTMQSQLDETARGLITAFAETAPSMANAAGLFTWSGAPAVPAAGTLVNGLAASISVNAAMDPGTGGNPMLLRDGGANGAAYVANTGGGAS
;
A
#
# COMPACT_ATOMS: atom_id res chain seq x y z
N MET A 1 -29.78 33.97 58.75
CA MET A 1 -28.62 34.00 57.84
C MET A 1 -27.39 34.29 58.68
N SER A 2 -26.58 33.27 59.01
CA SER A 2 -25.35 33.47 59.79
C SER A 2 -24.22 33.98 58.87
N LEU A 3 -23.25 34.70 59.41
CA LEU A 3 -22.05 35.12 58.68
C LEU A 3 -21.32 33.94 58.01
N SER A 4 -21.37 32.75 58.61
CA SER A 4 -20.81 31.52 58.05
C SER A 4 -21.49 31.08 56.74
N THR A 5 -22.82 31.24 56.62
CA THR A 5 -23.54 30.96 55.37
C THR A 5 -23.19 31.96 54.27
N ALA A 6 -23.05 33.24 54.59
CA ALA A 6 -22.65 34.26 53.63
C ALA A 6 -21.21 34.04 53.13
N LEU A 7 -20.29 33.67 54.02
CA LEU A 7 -18.90 33.36 53.67
C LEU A 7 -18.79 32.11 52.79
N SER A 8 -19.53 31.05 53.11
CA SER A 8 -19.57 29.83 52.29
C SER A 8 -20.12 30.09 50.89
N ILE A 9 -21.18 30.89 50.75
CA ILE A 9 -21.73 31.29 49.45
C ILE A 9 -20.70 32.12 48.65
N ALA A 10 -20.03 33.07 49.29
CA ALA A 10 -19.00 33.88 48.65
C ALA A 10 -17.81 33.04 48.16
N GLN A 11 -17.34 32.08 48.97
CA GLN A 11 -16.27 31.15 48.59
C GLN A 11 -16.68 30.25 47.42
N SER A 12 -17.88 29.66 47.45
CA SER A 12 -18.39 28.85 46.34
C SER A 12 -18.57 29.67 45.06
N ALA A 13 -19.05 30.91 45.16
CA ALA A 13 -19.17 31.81 44.01
C ALA A 13 -17.81 32.14 43.40
N LEU A 14 -16.80 32.46 44.23
CA LEU A 14 -15.43 32.73 43.76
C LEU A 14 -14.79 31.50 43.12
N MET A 15 -14.93 30.31 43.72
CA MET A 15 -14.41 29.07 43.15
C MET A 15 -15.07 28.74 41.80
N ASN A 16 -16.39 28.93 41.70
CA ASN A 16 -17.12 28.71 40.45
C ASN A 16 -16.69 29.69 39.36
N THR A 17 -16.56 30.98 39.68
CA THR A 17 -16.04 32.00 38.75
C THR A 17 -14.61 31.67 38.32
N ALA A 18 -13.73 31.29 39.25
CA ALA A 18 -12.36 30.89 38.92
C ALA A 18 -12.32 29.69 37.97
N ARG A 19 -13.20 28.69 38.17
CA ARG A 19 -13.34 27.53 37.29
C ARG A 19 -13.88 27.91 35.91
N GLN A 20 -14.84 28.83 35.83
CA GLN A 20 -15.33 29.39 34.56
C GLN A 20 -14.23 30.15 33.81
N THR A 21 -13.46 31.00 34.49
CA THR A 21 -12.32 31.72 33.92
C THR A 21 -11.24 30.76 33.44
N SER A 22 -10.95 29.69 34.18
CA SER A 22 -10.02 28.65 33.77
C SER A 22 -10.46 27.97 32.47
N VAL A 23 -11.75 27.67 32.32
CA VAL A 23 -12.29 27.08 31.07
C VAL A 23 -12.17 28.04 29.89
N VAL A 24 -12.44 29.33 30.09
CA VAL A 24 -12.24 30.35 29.04
C VAL A 24 -10.76 30.43 28.66
N SER A 25 -9.86 30.51 29.64
CA SER A 25 -8.42 30.53 29.38
C SER A 25 -7.94 29.30 28.63
N ARG A 26 -8.48 28.11 28.97
CA ARG A 26 -8.14 26.86 28.28
C ARG A 26 -8.64 26.86 26.84
N ASN A 27 -9.88 27.28 26.61
CA ASN A 27 -10.42 27.42 25.25
C ASN A 27 -9.60 28.38 24.37
N VAL A 28 -9.05 29.45 24.95
CA VAL A 28 -8.17 30.37 24.23
C VAL A 28 -6.81 29.74 23.95
N ALA A 29 -6.21 29.06 24.94
CA ALA A 29 -4.91 28.42 24.79
C ALA A 29 -4.94 27.27 23.77
N ASP A 30 -6.00 26.46 23.77
CA ASP A 30 -6.17 25.30 22.90
C ASP A 30 -6.98 25.63 21.63
N ALA A 31 -7.21 26.91 21.31
CA ALA A 31 -8.01 27.32 20.15
C ALA A 31 -7.47 26.80 18.80
N SER A 32 -6.17 26.54 18.71
CA SER A 32 -5.50 26.00 17.51
C SER A 32 -5.26 24.49 17.57
N ASN A 33 -5.69 23.80 18.64
CA ASN A 33 -5.53 22.36 18.78
C ASN A 33 -6.69 21.62 18.06
N PRO A 34 -6.44 20.85 17.00
CA PRO A 34 -7.48 20.17 16.23
C PRO A 34 -8.17 19.02 17.00
N ASP A 35 -7.59 18.59 18.12
CA ASP A 35 -8.13 17.53 18.97
C ASP A 35 -8.86 18.07 20.20
N TYR A 36 -8.86 19.39 20.41
CA TYR A 36 -9.54 20.02 21.54
C TYR A 36 -11.02 20.30 21.24
N SER A 37 -11.91 19.81 22.09
CA SER A 37 -13.33 20.20 22.06
C SER A 37 -13.57 21.41 22.95
N ARG A 38 -14.18 22.48 22.40
CA ARG A 38 -14.53 23.68 23.16
C ARG A 38 -15.36 23.31 24.39
N ARG A 39 -14.97 23.83 25.55
CA ARG A 39 -15.61 23.55 26.83
C ARG A 39 -16.55 24.67 27.24
N GLN A 40 -17.69 24.31 27.82
CA GLN A 40 -18.64 25.21 28.44
C GLN A 40 -18.75 24.89 29.92
N ALA A 41 -18.52 25.90 30.75
CA ALA A 41 -18.67 25.82 32.19
C ALA A 41 -20.10 26.20 32.60
N VAL A 42 -20.97 25.20 32.75
CA VAL A 42 -22.39 25.37 33.09
C VAL A 42 -22.54 25.36 34.60
N VAL A 43 -23.08 26.45 35.16
CA VAL A 43 -23.39 26.50 36.59
C VAL A 43 -24.70 25.74 36.82
N THR A 44 -24.63 24.65 37.56
CA THR A 44 -25.79 23.86 37.97
C THR A 44 -26.05 24.08 39.46
N SER A 45 -27.33 24.05 39.85
CA SER A 45 -27.74 24.20 41.25
C SER A 45 -28.30 22.88 41.74
N THR A 46 -27.56 22.17 42.58
CA THR A 46 -28.05 20.95 43.25
C THR A 46 -28.75 21.33 44.55
N ALA A 47 -29.89 20.69 44.85
CA ALA A 47 -30.61 20.91 46.10
C ALA A 47 -29.69 20.59 47.31
N PRO A 48 -29.68 21.40 48.39
CA PRO A 48 -30.58 22.51 48.70
C PRO A 48 -30.02 23.91 48.32
N GLY A 49 -29.24 24.02 47.24
CA GLY A 49 -28.73 25.31 46.73
C GLY A 49 -27.21 25.38 46.52
N ALA A 50 -26.50 24.24 46.57
CA ALA A 50 -25.09 24.19 46.22
C ALA A 50 -24.94 24.42 44.71
N ARG A 51 -24.18 25.47 44.34
CA ARG A 51 -23.87 25.78 42.95
C ARG A 51 -22.57 25.08 42.58
N SER A 52 -22.61 24.17 41.61
CA SER A 52 -21.42 23.51 41.04
C SER A 52 -21.23 23.95 39.59
N VAL A 53 -20.01 23.85 39.09
CA VAL A 53 -19.71 24.07 37.67
C VAL A 53 -19.48 22.72 37.01
N ASP A 54 -20.43 22.34 36.16
CA ASP A 54 -20.30 21.20 35.26
C ASP A 54 -19.58 21.64 33.97
N ILE A 55 -18.67 20.82 33.47
CA ILE A 55 -17.87 21.13 32.28
C ILE A 55 -18.38 20.25 31.15
N GLN A 56 -18.93 20.89 30.12
CA GLN A 56 -19.51 20.21 28.97
C GLN A 56 -18.65 20.46 27.73
N ARG A 57 -18.37 19.40 26.96
CA ARG A 57 -17.67 19.48 25.67
C ARG A 57 -18.69 19.80 24.57
N ALA A 58 -18.40 20.79 23.74
CA ALA A 58 -19.12 21.06 22.51
C ALA A 58 -18.64 20.10 21.41
N ALA A 59 -19.06 18.84 21.48
CA ALA A 59 -18.71 17.79 20.54
C ALA A 59 -19.97 17.16 19.91
N ASN A 60 -19.86 16.70 18.67
CA ASN A 60 -20.93 15.98 17.98
C ASN A 60 -20.43 14.59 17.59
N GLU A 61 -20.95 13.56 18.26
CA GLU A 61 -20.53 12.17 18.09
C GLU A 61 -20.85 11.61 16.69
N LEU A 62 -21.95 12.05 16.06
CA LEU A 62 -22.28 11.62 14.69
C LEU A 62 -21.27 12.18 13.69
N LEU A 63 -20.94 13.47 13.81
CA LEU A 63 -19.94 14.11 12.95
C LEU A 63 -18.55 13.48 13.15
N PHE A 64 -18.21 13.18 14.41
CA PHE A 64 -16.96 12.51 14.73
C PHE A 64 -16.87 11.11 14.10
N ARG A 65 -17.93 10.29 14.19
CA ARG A 65 -17.97 8.98 13.52
C ARG A 65 -17.86 9.09 11.99
N GLN A 66 -18.52 10.07 11.39
CA GLN A 66 -18.36 10.35 9.96
C GLN A 66 -16.93 10.76 9.60
N ASN A 67 -16.27 11.54 10.46
CA ASN A 67 -14.88 11.93 10.27
C ASN A 67 -13.92 10.74 10.35
N LEU A 68 -14.10 9.81 11.31
CA LEU A 68 -13.29 8.59 11.40
C LEU A 68 -13.40 7.73 10.13
N ALA A 69 -14.62 7.56 9.61
CA ALA A 69 -14.84 6.82 8.36
C ALA A 69 -14.16 7.51 7.15
N ALA A 70 -14.25 8.84 7.07
CA ALA A 70 -13.62 9.62 6.02
C ALA A 70 -12.08 9.58 6.10
N LEU A 71 -11.50 9.66 7.30
CA LEU A 71 -10.06 9.55 7.53
C LEU A 71 -9.52 8.17 7.13
N SER A 72 -10.24 7.11 7.49
CA SER A 72 -9.89 5.74 7.10
C SER A 72 -9.91 5.57 5.58
N ALA A 73 -10.99 6.00 4.91
CA ALA A 73 -11.10 5.93 3.45
C ALA A 73 -9.99 6.75 2.76
N TRP A 74 -9.75 7.98 3.23
CA TRP A 74 -8.67 8.82 2.70
C TRP A 74 -7.29 8.16 2.89
N SER A 75 -7.03 7.58 4.06
CA SER A 75 -5.73 6.94 4.36
C SER A 75 -5.47 5.72 3.48
N GLY A 76 -6.50 4.91 3.20
CA GLY A 76 -6.42 3.79 2.26
C GLY A 76 -6.11 4.26 0.83
N GLN A 77 -6.86 5.26 0.35
CA GLN A 77 -6.66 5.83 -0.99
C GLN A 77 -5.31 6.53 -1.15
N ASN A 78 -4.87 7.26 -0.14
CA ASN A 78 -3.58 7.97 -0.14
C ASN A 78 -2.41 6.97 -0.11
N ALA A 79 -2.52 5.88 0.66
CA ALA A 79 -1.52 4.81 0.64
C ALA A 79 -1.41 4.20 -0.76
N LEU A 80 -2.54 3.85 -1.38
CA LEU A 80 -2.58 3.30 -2.73
C LEU A 80 -2.00 4.26 -3.77
N TYR A 81 -2.41 5.53 -3.75
CA TYR A 81 -1.94 6.55 -4.69
C TYR A 81 -0.41 6.71 -4.65
N ASN A 82 0.15 6.93 -3.46
CA ASN A 82 1.59 7.11 -3.30
C ASN A 82 2.36 5.84 -3.67
N GLY A 83 1.85 4.66 -3.31
CA GLY A 83 2.48 3.39 -3.68
C GLY A 83 2.44 3.10 -5.18
N MET A 84 1.35 3.45 -5.88
CA MET A 84 1.25 3.32 -7.33
C MET A 84 2.24 4.23 -8.06
N ASP A 85 2.40 5.47 -7.60
CA ASP A 85 3.39 6.41 -8.14
C ASP A 85 4.82 5.88 -7.96
N GLN A 86 5.16 5.44 -6.74
CA GLN A 86 6.46 4.84 -6.43
C GLN A 86 6.74 3.59 -7.27
N LEU A 87 5.77 2.68 -7.39
CA LEU A 87 5.92 1.48 -8.20
C LEU A 87 6.09 1.82 -9.68
N GLY A 88 5.31 2.78 -10.19
CA GLY A 88 5.38 3.22 -11.57
C GLY A 88 6.77 3.77 -11.93
N VAL A 89 7.32 4.65 -11.08
CA VAL A 89 8.67 5.19 -11.26
C VAL A 89 9.73 4.10 -11.11
N ALA A 90 9.59 3.20 -10.14
CA ALA A 90 10.56 2.12 -9.92
C ALA A 90 10.66 1.15 -11.11
N VAL A 91 9.54 0.85 -11.76
CA VAL A 91 9.49 -0.10 -12.90
C VAL A 91 9.83 0.58 -14.22
N ASN A 92 9.27 1.76 -14.49
CA ASN A 92 9.34 2.39 -15.81
C ASN A 92 10.37 3.52 -15.91
N GLY A 93 10.88 4.00 -14.78
CA GLY A 93 11.68 5.22 -14.72
C GLY A 93 10.86 6.49 -14.90
N VAL A 94 11.48 7.63 -14.62
CA VAL A 94 10.87 8.95 -14.88
C VAL A 94 10.59 9.09 -16.37
N ASP A 95 9.40 9.59 -16.71
CA ASP A 95 8.94 9.75 -18.10
C ASP A 95 9.00 8.47 -18.96
N ASN A 96 8.94 7.28 -18.33
CA ASN A 96 9.04 5.97 -19.00
C ASN A 96 10.39 5.71 -19.69
N ALA A 97 11.46 6.38 -19.26
CA ALA A 97 12.79 6.30 -19.88
C ALA A 97 13.39 4.88 -19.88
N SER A 98 13.07 4.06 -18.87
CA SER A 98 13.55 2.67 -18.73
C SER A 98 12.43 1.63 -18.92
N SER A 99 11.28 2.06 -19.45
CA SER A 99 10.13 1.18 -19.64
C SER A 99 10.34 0.15 -20.76
N PRO A 100 9.71 -1.03 -20.67
CA PRO A 100 9.77 -2.04 -21.72
C PRO A 100 9.24 -1.53 -23.07
N SER A 101 8.24 -0.63 -23.07
CA SER A 101 7.69 -0.07 -24.31
C SER A 101 8.72 0.77 -25.06
N THR A 102 9.47 1.63 -24.36
CA THR A 102 10.57 2.42 -24.96
C THR A 102 11.66 1.50 -25.52
N ALA A 103 12.05 0.45 -24.77
CA ALA A 103 13.06 -0.51 -25.22
C ALA A 103 12.60 -1.28 -26.48
N ILE A 104 11.33 -1.71 -26.53
CA ILE A 104 10.76 -2.43 -27.68
C ILE A 104 10.68 -1.52 -28.91
N ALA A 105 10.35 -0.23 -28.75
CA ALA A 105 10.36 0.74 -29.84
C ALA A 105 11.77 0.90 -30.44
N ASN A 106 12.80 0.97 -29.59
CA ASN A 106 14.20 1.04 -30.04
C ASN A 106 14.63 -0.25 -30.77
N LEU A 107 14.19 -1.42 -30.28
CA LEU A 107 14.41 -2.70 -30.97
C LEU A 107 13.75 -2.72 -32.35
N GLN A 108 12.51 -2.25 -32.46
CA GLN A 108 11.82 -2.14 -33.74
C GLN A 108 12.58 -1.24 -34.72
N GLN A 109 13.09 -0.09 -34.26
CA GLN A 109 13.89 0.81 -35.09
C GLN A 109 15.20 0.15 -35.56
N ALA A 110 15.88 -0.57 -34.68
CA ALA A 110 17.09 -1.32 -35.04
C ALA A 110 16.80 -2.39 -36.10
N LEU A 111 15.69 -3.12 -35.95
CA LEU A 111 15.24 -4.12 -36.93
C LEU A 111 14.93 -3.50 -38.29
N GLN A 112 14.24 -2.36 -38.32
CA GLN A 112 13.95 -1.62 -39.56
C GLN A 112 15.25 -1.21 -40.27
N LEU A 113 16.23 -0.71 -39.52
CA LEU A 113 17.52 -0.34 -40.09
C LEU A 113 18.26 -1.57 -40.63
N TYR A 114 18.28 -2.68 -39.88
CA TYR A 114 18.92 -3.91 -40.33
C TYR A 114 18.26 -4.48 -41.60
N ALA A 115 16.93 -4.38 -41.71
CA ALA A 115 16.20 -4.80 -42.91
C ALA A 115 16.61 -4.04 -44.18
N THR A 116 17.11 -2.79 -44.08
CA THR A 116 17.63 -2.05 -45.24
C THR A 116 18.97 -2.57 -45.76
N SER A 117 19.75 -3.25 -44.91
CA SER A 117 21.06 -3.81 -45.27
C SER A 117 21.31 -5.11 -44.50
N PRO A 118 20.61 -6.20 -44.86
CA PRO A 118 20.57 -7.44 -44.07
C PRO A 118 21.89 -8.23 -44.08
N SER A 119 22.81 -7.93 -45.00
CA SER A 119 24.17 -8.50 -45.02
C SER A 119 25.15 -7.78 -44.08
N ASN A 120 24.75 -6.64 -43.49
CA ASN A 120 25.61 -5.86 -42.61
C ASN A 120 25.60 -6.43 -41.19
N GLN A 121 26.68 -7.14 -40.83
CA GLN A 121 26.83 -7.76 -39.51
C GLN A 121 26.80 -6.75 -38.35
N ASN A 122 27.29 -5.51 -38.57
CA ASN A 122 27.26 -4.49 -37.53
C ASN A 122 25.82 -4.05 -37.21
N LEU A 123 24.96 -3.95 -38.22
CA LEU A 123 23.54 -3.67 -38.01
C LEU A 123 22.83 -4.82 -37.29
N GLY A 124 23.17 -6.07 -37.64
CA GLY A 124 22.70 -7.24 -36.91
C GLY A 124 23.11 -7.20 -35.44
N ALA A 125 24.38 -6.88 -35.14
CA ALA A 125 24.86 -6.71 -33.77
C ALA A 125 24.11 -5.59 -33.02
N SER A 126 23.82 -4.46 -33.67
CA SER A 126 23.01 -3.38 -33.09
C SER A 126 21.59 -3.84 -32.71
N VAL A 127 20.98 -4.75 -33.49
CA VAL A 127 19.68 -5.34 -33.12
C VAL A 127 19.79 -6.20 -31.87
N ILE A 128 20.83 -7.02 -31.77
CA ILE A 128 21.10 -7.85 -30.59
C ILE A 128 21.30 -6.96 -29.36
N ASP A 129 22.03 -5.85 -29.48
CA ASP A 129 22.20 -4.91 -28.38
C ASP A 129 20.89 -4.24 -27.96
N ALA A 130 20.03 -3.87 -28.92
CA ALA A 130 18.69 -3.38 -28.61
C ALA A 130 17.82 -4.45 -27.92
N ALA A 131 17.93 -5.72 -28.34
CA ALA A 131 17.23 -6.84 -27.70
C ALA A 131 17.71 -7.07 -26.25
N LYS A 132 19.02 -6.90 -25.99
CA LYS A 132 19.57 -6.92 -24.63
C LYS A 132 19.01 -5.80 -23.76
N GLN A 133 18.75 -4.62 -24.31
CA GLN A 133 18.09 -3.53 -23.56
C GLN A 133 16.65 -3.87 -23.20
N VAL A 134 15.90 -4.53 -24.10
CA VAL A 134 14.55 -5.03 -23.81
C VAL A 134 14.59 -6.04 -22.67
N VAL A 135 15.49 -7.03 -22.74
CA VAL A 135 15.69 -8.02 -21.68
C VAL A 135 16.02 -7.34 -20.36
N ARG A 136 16.97 -6.40 -20.36
CA ARG A 136 17.37 -5.67 -19.16
C ARG A 136 16.19 -4.92 -18.53
N SER A 137 15.42 -4.18 -19.34
CA SER A 137 14.24 -3.45 -18.86
C SER A 137 13.20 -4.37 -18.22
N LEU A 138 12.95 -5.56 -18.80
CA LEU A 138 12.03 -6.55 -18.23
C LEU A 138 12.57 -7.19 -16.94
N ASN A 139 13.85 -7.55 -16.91
CA ASN A 139 14.50 -8.14 -15.74
C ASN A 139 14.54 -7.14 -14.57
N GLU A 140 14.99 -5.90 -14.83
CA GLU A 140 15.04 -4.82 -13.85
C GLU A 140 13.65 -4.42 -13.36
N GLY A 141 12.68 -4.33 -14.28
CA GLY A 141 11.28 -4.07 -13.92
C GLY A 141 10.71 -5.15 -13.01
N SER A 142 10.94 -6.44 -13.32
CA SER A 142 10.49 -7.53 -12.46
C SER A 142 11.17 -7.51 -11.09
N LYS A 143 12.47 -7.22 -11.03
CA LYS A 143 13.20 -7.01 -9.77
C LYS A 143 12.61 -5.85 -8.97
N ALA A 144 12.37 -4.71 -9.60
CA ALA A 144 11.78 -3.54 -8.96
C ALA A 144 10.39 -3.85 -8.36
N VAL A 145 9.58 -4.67 -9.04
CA VAL A 145 8.30 -5.14 -8.48
C VAL A 145 8.51 -5.97 -7.21
N GLN A 146 9.45 -6.93 -7.20
CA GLN A 146 9.68 -7.76 -6.00
C GLN A 146 10.30 -6.96 -4.84
N ASP A 147 11.20 -6.03 -5.14
CA ASP A 147 11.78 -5.12 -4.16
C ASP A 147 10.69 -4.21 -3.55
N PHE A 148 9.81 -3.66 -4.39
CA PHE A 148 8.65 -2.87 -3.94
C PHE A 148 7.73 -3.69 -3.03
N ARG A 149 7.38 -4.94 -3.41
CA ARG A 149 6.55 -5.82 -2.58
C ARG A 149 7.18 -6.06 -1.21
N THR A 150 8.50 -6.29 -1.16
CA THR A 150 9.25 -6.48 0.09
C THR A 150 9.24 -5.21 0.95
N GLN A 151 9.41 -4.03 0.32
CA GLN A 151 9.32 -2.74 1.01
C GLN A 151 7.93 -2.47 1.57
N THR A 152 6.87 -2.71 0.78
CA THR A 152 5.47 -2.59 1.22
C THR A 152 5.19 -3.53 2.39
N ASP A 153 5.79 -4.73 2.38
CA ASP A 153 5.67 -5.68 3.48
C ASP A 153 6.27 -5.14 4.79
N GLY A 154 7.43 -4.50 4.71
CA GLY A 154 8.02 -3.78 5.85
C GLY A 154 7.15 -2.63 6.34
N GLN A 155 6.49 -1.89 5.43
CA GLN A 155 5.55 -0.83 5.81
C GLN A 155 4.31 -1.39 6.53
N ILE A 156 3.82 -2.56 6.10
CA ILE A 156 2.71 -3.26 6.78
C ILE A 156 3.13 -3.65 8.20
N ALA A 157 4.34 -4.19 8.39
CA ALA A 157 4.85 -4.53 9.72
C ALA A 157 4.91 -3.31 10.65
N THR A 158 5.50 -2.20 10.18
CA THR A 158 5.54 -0.95 10.94
C THR A 158 4.14 -0.44 11.28
N ALA A 159 3.20 -0.48 10.32
CA ALA A 159 1.83 -0.05 10.55
C ALA A 159 1.09 -0.92 11.59
N VAL A 160 1.40 -2.22 11.65
CA VAL A 160 0.88 -3.13 12.69
C VAL A 160 1.45 -2.81 14.06
N ASP A 161 2.75 -2.54 14.16
CA ASP A 161 3.40 -2.15 15.42
C ASP A 161 2.86 -0.80 15.94
N ASP A 162 2.72 0.18 15.05
CA ASP A 162 2.13 1.48 15.37
C ASP A 162 0.67 1.35 15.85
N LEU A 163 -0.12 0.51 15.18
CA LEU A 163 -1.50 0.23 15.57
C LEU A 163 -1.57 -0.41 16.97
N ASN A 164 -0.73 -1.41 17.26
CA ASN A 164 -0.66 -2.02 18.59
C ASN A 164 -0.27 -0.99 19.67
N SER A 165 0.70 -0.11 19.39
CA SER A 165 1.10 0.96 20.29
C SER A 165 -0.04 1.96 20.57
N LEU A 166 -0.77 2.37 19.53
CA LEU A 166 -1.93 3.26 19.65
C LEU A 166 -3.06 2.61 20.47
N LEU A 167 -3.29 1.31 20.30
CA LEU A 167 -4.27 0.57 21.08
C LEU A 167 -3.89 0.47 22.57
N GLY A 168 -2.61 0.33 22.88
CA GLY A 168 -2.11 0.43 24.26
C GLY A 168 -2.36 1.80 24.87
N GLN A 169 -2.01 2.87 24.15
CA GLN A 169 -2.28 4.26 24.61
C GLN A 169 -3.79 4.52 24.76
N PHE A 170 -4.61 3.94 23.88
CA PHE A 170 -6.06 4.05 23.96
C PHE A 170 -6.61 3.39 25.23
N GLN A 171 -6.06 2.24 25.63
CA GLN A 171 -6.41 1.59 26.89
C GLN A 171 -6.19 2.52 28.09
N ASP A 172 -5.05 3.19 28.15
CA ASP A 172 -4.71 4.12 29.24
C ASP A 172 -5.67 5.32 29.26
N ALA A 173 -5.93 5.92 28.09
CA ALA A 173 -6.86 7.04 27.96
C ALA A 173 -8.30 6.63 28.35
N ASN A 174 -8.77 5.46 27.90
CA ASN A 174 -10.08 4.93 28.25
C ASN A 174 -10.20 4.63 29.74
N THR A 175 -9.14 4.11 30.35
CA THR A 175 -9.08 3.86 31.81
C THR A 175 -9.14 5.17 32.60
N ALA A 176 -8.45 6.21 32.15
CA ALA A 176 -8.53 7.53 32.77
C ALA A 176 -9.95 8.14 32.68
N VAL A 177 -10.61 8.00 31.52
CA VAL A 177 -12.01 8.42 31.33
C VAL A 177 -12.94 7.65 32.27
N MET A 178 -12.81 6.32 32.35
CA MET A 178 -13.65 5.50 33.24
C MET A 178 -13.44 5.87 34.71
N SER A 179 -12.18 5.95 35.15
CA SER A 179 -11.84 6.30 36.53
C SER A 179 -12.39 7.67 36.89
N GLY A 180 -12.15 8.68 36.05
CA GLY A 180 -12.61 10.04 36.32
C GLY A 180 -14.14 10.17 36.29
N THR A 181 -14.81 9.40 35.42
CA THR A 181 -16.28 9.35 35.37
C THR A 181 -16.85 8.77 36.67
N ARG A 182 -16.26 7.66 37.17
CA ARG A 182 -16.68 7.04 38.44
C ARG A 182 -16.42 7.93 39.66
N SER A 183 -15.34 8.71 39.65
CA SER A 183 -15.02 9.65 40.73
C SER A 183 -15.75 10.99 40.61
N GLY A 184 -16.54 11.22 39.55
CA GLY A 184 -17.23 12.48 39.31
C GLY A 184 -16.30 13.66 39.05
N THR A 185 -15.08 13.41 38.57
CA THR A 185 -14.10 14.45 38.21
C THR A 185 -14.22 14.82 36.74
N ASP A 186 -13.70 16.00 36.36
CA ASP A 186 -13.67 16.41 34.96
C ASP A 186 -12.74 15.50 34.14
N VAL A 187 -13.30 14.83 33.13
CA VAL A 187 -12.60 13.91 32.22
C VAL A 187 -12.34 14.52 30.84
N SER A 188 -12.58 15.83 30.66
CA SER A 188 -12.53 16.45 29.34
C SER A 188 -11.19 16.27 28.62
N ASP A 189 -10.07 16.42 29.33
CA ASP A 189 -8.73 16.19 28.77
C ASP A 189 -8.53 14.73 28.33
N ALA A 190 -8.98 13.77 29.15
CA ALA A 190 -8.87 12.34 28.85
C ALA A 190 -9.77 11.94 27.67
N LEU A 191 -10.94 12.56 27.55
CA LEU A 191 -11.83 12.39 26.40
C LEU A 191 -11.20 12.96 25.12
N ASP A 192 -10.61 14.15 25.16
CA ASP A 192 -9.91 14.74 24.01
C ASP A 192 -8.74 13.84 23.57
N GLN A 193 -7.94 13.32 24.51
CA GLN A 193 -6.85 12.38 24.23
C GLN A 193 -7.36 11.08 23.61
N ARG A 194 -8.44 10.51 24.15
CA ARG A 194 -9.06 9.28 23.62
C ARG A 194 -9.55 9.47 22.19
N ASP A 195 -10.21 10.59 21.92
CA ASP A 195 -10.74 10.91 20.59
C ASP A 195 -9.59 11.15 19.59
N ALA A 196 -8.50 11.80 20.01
CA ALA A 196 -7.28 11.98 19.20
C ALA A 196 -6.62 10.65 18.83
N LEU A 197 -6.50 9.72 19.79
CA LEU A 197 -5.98 8.37 19.55
C LEU A 197 -6.88 7.58 18.60
N LEU A 198 -8.20 7.71 18.74
CA LEU A 198 -9.15 7.05 17.85
C LEU A 198 -9.06 7.57 16.41
N LYS A 199 -8.84 8.87 16.19
CA LYS A 199 -8.54 9.41 14.85
C LYS A 199 -7.27 8.76 14.27
N LYS A 200 -6.20 8.64 15.07
CA LYS A 200 -4.95 8.00 14.62
C LYS A 200 -5.15 6.53 14.27
N ILE A 201 -5.86 5.77 15.11
CA ILE A 201 -6.22 4.37 14.86
C ILE A 201 -7.03 4.26 13.55
N SER A 202 -7.97 5.18 13.32
CA SER A 202 -8.81 5.18 12.11
C SER A 202 -8.02 5.37 10.82
N ASN A 203 -6.81 5.93 10.87
CA ASN A 203 -5.95 6.01 9.68
C ASN A 203 -5.43 4.62 9.25
N TYR A 204 -5.26 3.68 10.19
CA TYR A 204 -4.72 2.35 9.91
C TYR A 204 -5.79 1.33 9.54
N VAL A 205 -6.92 1.37 10.23
CA VAL A 205 -8.05 0.45 10.05
C VAL A 205 -9.39 1.19 10.20
N PRO A 206 -10.44 0.78 9.47
CA PRO A 206 -11.76 1.38 9.64
C PRO A 206 -12.29 0.98 11.01
N VAL A 207 -12.71 1.95 11.81
CA VAL A 207 -13.22 1.72 13.16
C VAL A 207 -14.67 2.16 13.31
N SER A 208 -15.41 1.42 14.13
CA SER A 208 -16.71 1.77 14.66
C SER A 208 -16.64 1.69 16.18
N THR A 209 -17.30 2.62 16.86
CA THR A 209 -17.25 2.70 18.32
C THR A 209 -18.64 2.75 18.94
N PHE A 210 -18.71 2.23 20.16
CA PHE A 210 -19.87 2.40 21.02
C PHE A 210 -19.43 2.54 22.48
N THR A 211 -20.19 3.32 23.24
CA THR A 211 -19.88 3.64 24.64
C THR A 211 -20.85 2.89 25.57
N ARG A 212 -20.32 2.26 26.62
CA ARG A 212 -21.05 1.54 27.67
C ARG A 212 -21.18 2.42 28.93
N GLY A 213 -21.60 1.82 30.04
CA GLY A 213 -21.56 2.47 31.36
C GLY A 213 -20.16 2.99 31.72
N ASP A 214 -20.11 3.98 32.61
CA ASP A 214 -18.86 4.66 33.04
C ASP A 214 -18.04 5.30 31.90
N ASN A 215 -18.67 5.60 30.75
CA ASN A 215 -17.99 6.08 29.55
C ASN A 215 -16.95 5.11 28.97
N ASP A 216 -17.04 3.81 29.28
CA ASP A 216 -16.17 2.79 28.68
C ASP A 216 -16.43 2.66 27.18
N MET A 217 -15.40 2.71 26.35
CA MET A 217 -15.52 2.64 24.89
C MET A 217 -15.05 1.29 24.33
N VAL A 218 -15.81 0.77 23.38
CA VAL A 218 -15.46 -0.40 22.57
C VAL A 218 -15.14 0.03 21.17
N ILE A 219 -14.15 -0.61 20.57
CA ILE A 219 -13.79 -0.42 19.17
C ILE A 219 -13.94 -1.74 18.44
N THR A 220 -14.72 -1.72 17.36
CA THR A 220 -14.73 -2.78 16.36
C THR A 220 -14.21 -2.23 15.04
N THR A 221 -13.70 -3.09 14.17
CA THR A 221 -13.40 -2.74 12.79
C THR A 221 -14.69 -2.56 11.99
N GLY A 222 -14.57 -1.99 10.78
CA GLY A 222 -15.71 -1.79 9.86
C GLY A 222 -16.42 -3.09 9.43
N ASP A 223 -15.74 -4.22 9.46
CA ASP A 223 -16.26 -5.57 9.19
C ASP A 223 -16.73 -6.31 10.47
N GLY A 224 -16.65 -5.67 11.64
CA GLY A 224 -17.19 -6.18 12.90
C GLY A 224 -16.22 -6.97 13.77
N THR A 225 -14.95 -7.10 13.37
CA THR A 225 -13.90 -7.70 14.21
C THR A 225 -13.65 -6.80 15.43
N THR A 226 -13.58 -7.39 16.62
CA THR A 226 -13.29 -6.58 17.83
C THR A 226 -11.82 -6.15 17.82
N LEU A 227 -11.55 -4.86 18.00
CA LEU A 227 -10.20 -4.30 18.06
C LEU A 227 -9.81 -3.91 19.48
N PHE A 228 -10.76 -3.38 20.24
CA PHE A 228 -10.58 -3.04 21.64
C PHE A 228 -11.88 -3.35 22.38
N GLU A 229 -11.75 -4.21 23.39
CA GLU A 229 -12.67 -4.25 24.52
C GLU A 229 -11.85 -3.78 25.76
N THR A 230 -12.23 -4.10 26.99
CA THR A 230 -11.46 -3.81 28.22
C THR A 230 -9.93 -3.91 28.07
N ILE A 231 -9.45 -4.80 27.21
CA ILE A 231 -8.07 -4.87 26.73
C ILE A 231 -8.00 -4.81 25.18
N PRO A 232 -6.90 -4.30 24.60
CA PRO A 232 -6.69 -4.30 23.17
C PRO A 232 -6.52 -5.73 22.64
N ARG A 233 -7.10 -6.00 21.46
CA ARG A 233 -6.87 -7.24 20.73
C ARG A 233 -5.53 -7.14 20.02
N THR A 234 -4.81 -8.26 19.96
CA THR A 234 -3.48 -8.29 19.33
C THR A 234 -3.64 -8.23 17.81
N VAL A 235 -2.92 -7.30 17.19
CA VAL A 235 -2.74 -7.26 15.73
C VAL A 235 -1.42 -7.94 15.40
N THR A 236 -1.43 -8.93 14.51
CA THR A 236 -0.24 -9.70 14.16
C THR A 236 0.00 -9.72 12.66
N PHE A 237 1.28 -9.62 12.29
CA PHE A 237 1.72 -9.77 10.92
C PHE A 237 3.13 -10.38 10.89
N ALA A 238 3.35 -11.32 9.98
CA ALA A 238 4.66 -11.93 9.76
C ALA A 238 5.20 -11.47 8.41
N ALA A 239 6.19 -10.59 8.44
CA ALA A 239 6.79 -10.08 7.21
C ALA A 239 7.59 -11.16 6.46
N SER A 240 7.57 -11.11 5.13
CA SER A 240 8.44 -11.90 4.26
C SER A 240 9.76 -11.18 4.03
N ALA A 241 10.87 -11.91 4.10
CA ALA A 241 12.20 -11.37 3.82
C ALA A 241 12.45 -11.08 2.32
N GLY A 242 11.57 -11.57 1.44
CA GLY A 242 11.63 -11.34 0.01
C GLY A 242 10.45 -11.98 -0.71
N TYR A 243 10.30 -11.62 -1.99
CA TYR A 243 9.24 -12.14 -2.84
C TYR A 243 9.80 -12.74 -4.13
N THR A 244 9.11 -13.76 -4.62
CA THR A 244 9.24 -14.27 -5.98
C THR A 244 7.94 -14.02 -6.73
N ALA A 245 8.01 -13.99 -8.07
CA ALA A 245 6.83 -13.85 -8.89
C ALA A 245 5.80 -14.96 -8.57
N GLY A 246 4.52 -14.58 -8.46
CA GLY A 246 3.42 -15.49 -8.12
C GLY A 246 3.33 -15.92 -6.65
N ALA A 247 4.31 -15.61 -5.79
CA ALA A 247 4.22 -15.90 -4.36
C ALA A 247 3.20 -14.98 -3.69
N ALA A 248 2.27 -15.55 -2.91
CA ALA A 248 1.30 -14.78 -2.12
C ALA A 248 1.99 -14.08 -0.93
N GLY A 249 1.48 -12.92 -0.54
CA GLY A 249 1.88 -12.27 0.70
C GLY A 249 1.13 -12.80 1.91
N ASN A 250 1.71 -12.64 3.11
CA ASN A 250 1.06 -13.03 4.35
C ASN A 250 -0.08 -12.08 4.69
N ALA A 251 -1.13 -12.58 5.34
CA ALA A 251 -2.23 -11.75 5.82
C ALA A 251 -1.88 -11.05 7.14
N VAL A 252 -2.52 -9.90 7.39
CA VAL A 252 -2.54 -9.25 8.71
C VAL A 252 -3.75 -9.78 9.46
N TYR A 253 -3.59 -10.09 10.75
CA TYR A 253 -4.68 -10.62 11.58
C TYR A 253 -4.98 -9.71 12.76
N ILE A 254 -6.25 -9.57 13.09
CA ILE A 254 -6.76 -8.98 14.34
C ILE A 254 -7.49 -10.11 15.07
N ASP A 255 -6.97 -10.55 16.22
CA ASP A 255 -7.56 -11.67 16.98
C ASP A 255 -7.79 -12.94 16.13
N ASN A 256 -6.82 -13.28 15.27
CA ASN A 256 -6.88 -14.37 14.28
C ASN A 256 -7.88 -14.20 13.12
N VAL A 257 -8.54 -13.04 13.00
CA VAL A 257 -9.38 -12.71 11.84
C VAL A 257 -8.55 -11.91 10.83
N PRO A 258 -8.44 -12.36 9.56
CA PRO A 258 -7.62 -11.66 8.56
C PRO A 258 -8.26 -10.33 8.15
N ILE A 259 -7.46 -9.28 8.07
CA ILE A 259 -7.86 -8.01 7.46
C ILE A 259 -7.98 -8.20 5.95
N SER A 260 -9.08 -7.72 5.38
CA SER A 260 -9.28 -7.73 3.93
C SER A 260 -8.46 -6.63 3.26
N ALA A 261 -7.78 -6.99 2.17
CA ALA A 261 -7.19 -6.01 1.27
C ALA A 261 -8.28 -5.17 0.57
N GLY A 262 -7.94 -3.95 0.14
CA GLY A 262 -8.78 -3.23 -0.80
C GLY A 262 -8.84 -3.89 -2.17
N ALA A 263 -9.86 -3.54 -2.96
CA ALA A 263 -10.05 -4.05 -4.31
C ALA A 263 -10.44 -2.96 -5.31
N GLY A 264 -10.09 -3.16 -6.59
CA GLY A 264 -10.48 -2.29 -7.70
C GLY A 264 -9.64 -1.01 -7.85
N GLY A 265 -9.80 -0.33 -9.01
CA GLY A 265 -9.05 0.88 -9.34
C GLY A 265 -9.44 2.12 -8.53
N ASN A 266 -10.73 2.29 -8.23
CA ASN A 266 -11.24 3.30 -7.29
C ASN A 266 -11.30 2.74 -5.85
N THR A 267 -10.32 1.88 -5.52
CA THR A 267 -10.12 1.13 -4.28
C THR A 267 -11.23 1.12 -3.22
N SER A 268 -11.62 -0.08 -2.80
CA SER A 268 -12.41 -0.27 -1.58
C SER A 268 -11.57 -0.24 -0.30
N ALA A 269 -10.26 0.02 -0.36
CA ALA A 269 -9.40 0.06 0.81
C ALA A 269 -9.87 1.14 1.79
N SER A 270 -10.04 0.75 3.04
CA SER A 270 -10.25 1.65 4.15
C SER A 270 -9.17 1.37 5.18
N GLY A 271 -8.44 2.42 5.57
CA GLY A 271 -7.24 2.33 6.38
C GLY A 271 -6.00 2.02 5.56
N THR A 272 -4.84 2.48 6.05
CA THR A 272 -3.54 2.26 5.40
C THR A 272 -3.22 0.79 5.24
N LEU A 273 -3.58 -0.08 6.20
CA LEU A 273 -3.28 -1.52 6.10
C LEU A 273 -3.97 -2.18 4.89
N ALA A 274 -5.25 -1.89 4.66
CA ALA A 274 -5.97 -2.41 3.50
C ALA A 274 -5.40 -1.90 2.17
N GLY A 275 -4.93 -0.64 2.14
CA GLY A 275 -4.30 -0.03 0.97
C GLY A 275 -2.93 -0.65 0.65
N LEU A 276 -2.09 -0.86 1.66
CA LEU A 276 -0.78 -1.51 1.49
C LEU A 276 -0.93 -2.98 1.06
N LEU A 277 -1.91 -3.72 1.61
CA LEU A 277 -2.21 -5.09 1.17
C LEU A 277 -2.66 -5.12 -0.30
N GLN A 278 -3.52 -4.18 -0.71
CA GLN A 278 -3.93 -4.06 -2.11
C GLN A 278 -2.75 -3.73 -3.04
N LEU A 279 -1.84 -2.85 -2.62
CA LEU A 279 -0.63 -2.53 -3.38
C LEU A 279 0.24 -3.77 -3.61
N ARG A 280 0.53 -4.50 -2.53
CA ARG A 280 1.44 -5.65 -2.55
C ARG A 280 0.89 -6.83 -3.35
N ASP A 281 -0.39 -7.16 -3.17
CA ASP A 281 -0.97 -8.39 -3.70
C ASP A 281 -1.86 -8.17 -4.93
N GLY A 282 -2.41 -6.97 -5.10
CA GLY A 282 -3.23 -6.61 -6.26
C GLY A 282 -2.40 -5.90 -7.32
N VAL A 283 -1.97 -4.68 -7.03
CA VAL A 283 -1.33 -3.79 -8.02
C VAL A 283 0.02 -4.33 -8.47
N ALA A 284 0.92 -4.61 -7.53
CA ALA A 284 2.27 -5.10 -7.84
C ALA A 284 2.23 -6.47 -8.53
N SER A 285 1.35 -7.37 -8.10
CA SER A 285 1.17 -8.66 -8.78
C SER A 285 0.64 -8.49 -10.20
N THR A 286 -0.28 -7.55 -10.44
CA THR A 286 -0.80 -7.27 -11.78
C THR A 286 0.29 -6.71 -12.68
N MET A 287 1.12 -5.79 -12.18
CA MET A 287 2.27 -5.25 -12.91
C MET A 287 3.27 -6.37 -13.27
N GLN A 288 3.58 -7.27 -12.33
CA GLN A 288 4.42 -8.45 -12.62
C GLN A 288 3.85 -9.30 -13.75
N SER A 289 2.55 -9.60 -13.70
CA SER A 289 1.88 -10.38 -14.76
C SER A 289 1.93 -9.67 -16.12
N GLN A 290 1.81 -8.34 -16.16
CA GLN A 290 1.91 -7.56 -17.40
C GLN A 290 3.33 -7.61 -17.99
N LEU A 291 4.36 -7.54 -17.15
CA LEU A 291 5.75 -7.72 -17.59
C LEU A 291 5.97 -9.14 -18.12
N ASP A 292 5.49 -10.15 -17.39
CA ASP A 292 5.60 -11.56 -17.79
C ASP A 292 4.89 -11.83 -19.13
N GLU A 293 3.70 -11.27 -19.34
CA GLU A 293 2.97 -11.38 -20.61
C GLU A 293 3.65 -10.61 -21.75
N THR A 294 4.32 -9.49 -21.46
CA THR A 294 5.15 -8.78 -22.45
C THR A 294 6.32 -9.65 -22.88
N ALA A 295 7.02 -10.28 -21.93
CA ALA A 295 8.09 -11.24 -22.20
C ALA A 295 7.59 -12.44 -23.02
N ARG A 296 6.41 -12.98 -22.68
CA ARG A 296 5.76 -14.06 -23.44
C ARG A 296 5.48 -13.64 -24.88
N GLY A 297 4.94 -12.44 -25.06
CA GLY A 297 4.66 -11.86 -26.37
C GLY A 297 5.92 -11.76 -27.24
N LEU A 298 7.04 -11.30 -26.66
CA LEU A 298 8.33 -11.21 -27.34
C LEU A 298 8.90 -12.59 -27.71
N ILE A 299 8.91 -13.55 -26.78
CA ILE A 299 9.40 -14.91 -27.08
C ILE A 299 8.57 -15.57 -28.18
N THR A 300 7.25 -15.34 -28.15
CA THR A 300 6.33 -15.88 -29.17
C THR A 300 6.54 -15.20 -30.53
N ALA A 301 6.67 -13.87 -30.56
CA ALA A 301 6.83 -13.11 -31.79
C ALA A 301 8.15 -13.39 -32.52
N PHE A 302 9.21 -13.71 -31.77
CA PHE A 302 10.53 -14.05 -32.30
C PHE A 302 10.81 -15.55 -32.35
N ALA A 303 9.78 -16.40 -32.21
CA ALA A 303 9.95 -17.84 -32.30
C ALA A 303 10.37 -18.27 -33.72
N GLU A 304 11.31 -19.20 -33.80
CA GLU A 304 11.65 -19.88 -35.04
C GLU A 304 10.60 -20.94 -35.37
N THR A 305 10.28 -21.06 -36.65
CA THR A 305 9.33 -22.06 -37.17
C THR A 305 10.04 -22.94 -38.20
N ALA A 306 9.69 -24.21 -38.24
CA ALA A 306 10.26 -25.17 -39.18
C ALA A 306 9.17 -26.13 -39.67
N PRO A 307 9.19 -26.55 -40.95
CA PRO A 307 8.22 -27.52 -41.47
C PRO A 307 8.24 -28.81 -40.64
N SER A 308 7.05 -29.24 -40.18
CA SER A 308 6.87 -30.48 -39.41
C SER A 308 7.58 -30.54 -38.05
N MET A 309 8.06 -29.41 -37.52
CA MET A 309 8.60 -29.31 -36.15
C MET A 309 7.78 -28.32 -35.31
N ALA A 310 7.89 -28.44 -33.99
CA ALA A 310 7.31 -27.47 -33.08
C ALA A 310 8.06 -26.13 -33.17
N ASN A 311 7.34 -25.03 -32.95
CA ASN A 311 7.97 -23.71 -32.82
C ASN A 311 8.96 -23.71 -31.65
N ALA A 312 10.10 -23.06 -31.85
CA ALA A 312 11.15 -22.97 -30.87
C ALA A 312 11.52 -21.51 -30.56
N ALA A 313 11.97 -21.22 -29.35
CA ALA A 313 12.39 -19.88 -28.95
C ALA A 313 13.56 -19.39 -29.83
N GLY A 314 13.41 -18.24 -30.49
CA GLY A 314 14.41 -17.67 -31.39
C GLY A 314 15.29 -16.62 -30.70
N LEU A 315 15.16 -15.35 -31.06
CA LEU A 315 15.97 -14.24 -30.52
C LEU A 315 15.87 -14.13 -28.99
N PHE A 316 14.65 -14.19 -28.48
CA PHE A 316 14.38 -14.20 -27.05
C PHE A 316 14.16 -15.64 -26.57
N THR A 317 14.85 -15.99 -25.50
CA THR A 317 14.80 -17.32 -24.87
C THR A 317 14.51 -17.19 -23.37
N TRP A 318 14.26 -18.33 -22.72
CA TRP A 318 13.86 -18.41 -21.31
C TRP A 318 14.24 -19.77 -20.72
N SER A 319 14.01 -19.99 -19.42
CA SER A 319 14.41 -21.21 -18.72
C SER A 319 13.76 -22.50 -19.24
N GLY A 320 12.60 -22.41 -19.91
CA GLY A 320 11.91 -23.55 -20.54
C GLY A 320 12.23 -23.76 -22.02
N ALA A 321 13.22 -23.05 -22.57
CA ALA A 321 13.67 -23.24 -23.95
C ALA A 321 14.17 -24.69 -24.20
N PRO A 322 14.07 -25.22 -25.44
CA PRO A 322 13.72 -24.52 -26.68
C PRO A 322 12.23 -24.29 -26.89
N ALA A 323 11.34 -24.83 -26.04
CA ALA A 323 9.90 -24.65 -26.22
C ALA A 323 9.47 -23.18 -26.07
N VAL A 324 8.49 -22.75 -26.87
CA VAL A 324 7.82 -21.45 -26.71
C VAL A 324 6.82 -21.55 -25.55
N PRO A 325 6.72 -20.55 -24.65
CA PRO A 325 5.72 -20.56 -23.59
C PRO A 325 4.29 -20.68 -24.15
N ALA A 326 3.47 -21.51 -23.52
CA ALA A 326 2.11 -21.77 -24.00
C ALA A 326 1.23 -20.51 -24.01
N ALA A 327 0.39 -20.36 -25.03
CA ALA A 327 -0.59 -19.28 -25.09
C ALA A 327 -1.66 -19.45 -23.98
N GLY A 328 -2.13 -18.33 -23.44
CA GLY A 328 -3.23 -18.30 -22.46
C GLY A 328 -2.88 -18.81 -21.06
N THR A 329 -1.61 -19.16 -20.79
CA THR A 329 -1.13 -19.56 -19.47
C THR A 329 -0.04 -18.61 -18.99
N LEU A 330 -0.29 -17.92 -17.87
CA LEU A 330 0.70 -17.04 -17.26
C LEU A 330 1.88 -17.87 -16.72
N VAL A 331 3.09 -17.50 -17.11
CA VAL A 331 4.32 -18.06 -16.56
C VAL A 331 4.91 -17.04 -15.59
N ASN A 332 4.71 -17.27 -14.29
CA ASN A 332 5.18 -16.35 -13.25
C ASN A 332 6.71 -16.19 -13.31
N GLY A 333 7.17 -14.94 -13.40
CA GLY A 333 8.59 -14.60 -13.42
C GLY A 333 9.24 -14.78 -14.79
N LEU A 334 8.46 -14.96 -15.85
CA LEU A 334 8.98 -15.04 -17.22
C LEU A 334 9.81 -13.81 -17.58
N ALA A 335 9.37 -12.61 -17.21
CA ALA A 335 10.10 -11.36 -17.43
C ALA A 335 11.41 -11.27 -16.65
N ALA A 336 11.54 -11.96 -15.52
CA ALA A 336 12.82 -12.08 -14.80
C ALA A 336 13.77 -13.09 -15.45
N SER A 337 13.22 -14.09 -16.15
CA SER A 337 14.00 -15.19 -16.74
C SER A 337 14.30 -15.03 -18.24
N ILE A 338 13.64 -14.08 -18.92
CA ILE A 338 13.86 -13.81 -20.34
C ILE A 338 15.31 -13.39 -20.57
N SER A 339 15.92 -13.89 -21.64
CA SER A 339 17.28 -13.58 -22.05
C SER A 339 17.41 -13.58 -23.57
N VAL A 340 18.51 -13.03 -24.08
CA VAL A 340 18.85 -13.12 -25.51
C VAL A 340 19.50 -14.47 -25.77
N ASN A 341 19.11 -15.14 -26.86
CA ASN A 341 19.67 -16.42 -27.23
C ASN A 341 21.16 -16.30 -27.59
N ALA A 342 22.02 -17.02 -26.86
CA ALA A 342 23.46 -16.99 -27.02
C ALA A 342 23.92 -17.38 -28.44
N ALA A 343 23.14 -18.20 -29.17
CA ALA A 343 23.43 -18.54 -30.56
C ALA A 343 23.46 -17.31 -31.48
N MET A 344 22.70 -16.26 -31.16
CA MET A 344 22.62 -15.02 -31.93
C MET A 344 23.50 -13.89 -31.37
N ASP A 345 24.10 -14.05 -30.19
CA ASP A 345 24.86 -12.99 -29.51
C ASP A 345 26.37 -13.02 -29.82
N PRO A 346 26.92 -12.06 -30.59
CA PRO A 346 28.35 -12.00 -30.90
C PRO A 346 29.24 -11.94 -29.66
N GLY A 347 28.77 -11.32 -28.57
CA GLY A 347 29.53 -11.18 -27.33
C GLY A 347 29.78 -12.50 -26.61
N THR A 348 29.03 -13.55 -26.95
CA THR A 348 29.18 -14.91 -26.40
C THR A 348 29.68 -15.91 -27.44
N GLY A 349 30.10 -15.44 -28.63
CA GLY A 349 30.55 -16.28 -29.74
C GLY A 349 29.43 -16.73 -30.69
N GLY A 350 28.22 -16.16 -30.56
CA GLY A 350 27.11 -16.37 -31.47
C GLY A 350 27.22 -15.58 -32.78
N ASN A 351 26.25 -15.80 -33.67
CA ASN A 351 26.21 -15.19 -35.00
C ASN A 351 24.93 -14.35 -35.17
N PRO A 352 25.03 -13.01 -35.30
CA PRO A 352 23.87 -12.15 -35.43
C PRO A 352 23.13 -12.34 -36.76
N MET A 353 23.76 -12.96 -37.76
CA MET A 353 23.10 -13.27 -39.04
C MET A 353 21.99 -14.33 -38.88
N LEU A 354 21.99 -15.11 -37.80
CA LEU A 354 20.89 -16.04 -37.50
C LEU A 354 19.55 -15.31 -37.25
N LEU A 355 19.58 -14.01 -36.94
CA LEU A 355 18.35 -13.20 -36.86
C LEU A 355 17.63 -13.12 -38.22
N ARG A 356 18.40 -13.05 -39.31
CA ARG A 356 17.89 -13.08 -40.69
C ARG A 356 17.69 -14.51 -41.16
N ASP A 357 18.66 -15.38 -40.88
CA ASP A 357 18.73 -16.68 -41.52
C ASP A 357 17.92 -17.77 -40.81
N GLY A 358 17.61 -17.57 -39.54
CA GLY A 358 17.13 -18.62 -38.65
C GLY A 358 18.21 -19.67 -38.39
N GLY A 359 17.86 -20.69 -37.60
CA GLY A 359 18.72 -21.82 -37.29
C GLY A 359 19.37 -21.78 -35.91
N ALA A 360 18.92 -20.89 -35.02
CA ALA A 360 19.36 -20.91 -33.62
C ALA A 360 18.97 -22.23 -32.92
N ASN A 361 17.92 -22.90 -33.38
CA ASN A 361 17.49 -24.22 -32.91
C ASN A 361 17.94 -25.39 -33.82
N GLY A 362 18.96 -25.16 -34.66
CA GLY A 362 19.54 -26.16 -35.55
C GLY A 362 19.12 -26.04 -37.01
N ALA A 363 19.71 -26.87 -37.88
CA ALA A 363 19.61 -26.73 -39.34
C ALA A 363 18.18 -26.77 -39.90
N ALA A 364 17.25 -27.45 -39.21
CA ALA A 364 15.85 -27.52 -39.62
C ALA A 364 15.10 -26.19 -39.49
N TYR A 365 15.59 -25.27 -38.66
CA TYR A 365 15.01 -23.94 -38.42
C TYR A 365 15.65 -22.83 -39.27
N VAL A 366 16.56 -23.18 -40.20
CA VAL A 366 17.12 -22.23 -41.16
C VAL A 366 16.06 -21.90 -42.22
N ALA A 367 15.62 -20.64 -42.23
CA ALA A 367 14.62 -20.13 -43.16
C ALA A 367 15.26 -19.52 -44.43
N ASN A 368 16.42 -18.87 -44.32
CA ASN A 368 17.10 -18.22 -45.45
C ASN A 368 18.33 -19.02 -45.90
N THR A 369 18.11 -20.15 -46.56
CA THR A 369 19.21 -21.03 -47.02
C THR A 369 20.10 -20.39 -48.10
N GLY A 370 19.65 -19.31 -48.75
CA GLY A 370 20.39 -18.60 -49.80
C GLY A 370 21.15 -17.37 -49.34
N GLY A 371 21.03 -16.96 -48.07
CA GLY A 371 21.66 -15.77 -47.52
C GLY A 371 21.23 -14.46 -48.19
N GLY A 372 20.04 -14.42 -48.79
CA GLY A 372 19.49 -13.26 -49.50
C GLY A 372 18.97 -12.18 -48.54
N ALA A 373 18.48 -11.06 -49.11
CA ALA A 373 17.65 -10.12 -48.36
C ALA A 373 16.26 -10.73 -48.19
N SER A 374 15.81 -10.90 -46.96
CA SER A 374 14.51 -11.46 -46.57
C SER A 374 13.68 -10.42 -45.84
#